data_AF-A0A2S9APM6-F1
#
_entry.id   AF-A0A2S9APM6-F1
#
_cell.length_a   1.000
_cell.length_b   1.000
_cell.length_c   1.000
_cell.angle_alpha   90.00
_cell.angle_beta   90.00
_cell.angle_gamma   90.00
#
_symmetry.space_group_name_H-M   'P 1'
#
loop_
_entity.id
_entity.type
_entity.pdbx_description
1 polymer ?
#
loop_
_entity_poly.entity_id
_entity_poly.type
_entity_poly.pdbx_seq_one_letter_code
_entity_poly.pdbx_strand_id
1 'polypeptide(L)'
;MREPTGEFYSGAQAAEHAKEWCKKNPAWRRICDIPDHTAFEKTYDEIPKRERAYWDENGGESMWREYGSAPTKVPTGFISGKGEFFESVYQVPLYHNMMMVFRVGRRWKP
;
A
#
# COMPACT_ATOMS: atom_id res chain seq x y z
N MET A 1 -12.25 -15.04 -5.98
CA MET A 1 -11.27 -15.41 -7.04
C MET A 1 -11.12 -14.18 -7.93
N ARG A 2 -9.90 -13.76 -8.30
CA ARG A 2 -9.74 -12.59 -9.18
C ARG A 2 -10.28 -12.94 -10.57
N GLU A 3 -11.04 -12.04 -11.17
CA GLU A 3 -11.63 -12.30 -12.48
C GLU A 3 -10.68 -11.88 -13.61
N PRO A 4 -10.50 -12.72 -14.65
CA PRO A 4 -9.82 -12.33 -15.87
C PRO A 4 -10.78 -11.51 -16.74
N THR A 5 -10.55 -10.21 -16.87
CA THR A 5 -11.38 -9.34 -17.72
C THR A 5 -10.98 -9.38 -19.19
N GLY A 6 -9.84 -10.01 -19.53
CA GLY A 6 -9.24 -9.96 -20.86
C GLY A 6 -8.54 -8.63 -21.17
N GLU A 7 -8.55 -7.68 -20.24
CA GLU A 7 -7.87 -6.39 -20.36
C GLU A 7 -6.43 -6.48 -19.83
N PHE A 8 -5.53 -5.75 -20.47
CA PHE A 8 -4.14 -5.61 -20.04
C PHE A 8 -3.78 -4.12 -19.97
N TYR A 9 -3.11 -3.73 -18.89
CA TYR A 9 -2.64 -2.37 -18.70
C TYR A 9 -1.20 -2.37 -18.24
N SER A 10 -0.39 -1.47 -18.79
CA SER A 10 1.01 -1.27 -18.41
C SER A 10 1.15 -0.59 -17.04
N GLY A 11 2.34 -0.72 -16.44
CA GLY A 11 2.70 0.03 -15.23
C GLY A 11 2.64 1.55 -15.43
N ALA A 12 2.99 2.05 -16.63
CA ALA A 12 2.92 3.48 -16.95
C ALA A 12 1.48 4.00 -16.95
N GLN A 13 0.52 3.22 -17.48
CA GLN A 13 -0.91 3.56 -17.41
C GLN A 13 -1.40 3.59 -15.96
N ALA A 14 -1.04 2.59 -15.15
CA ALA A 14 -1.40 2.59 -13.73
C ALA A 14 -0.81 3.81 -12.99
N ALA A 15 0.44 4.18 -13.28
CA ALA A 15 1.09 5.34 -12.67
C ALA A 15 0.41 6.68 -13.04
N GLU A 16 0.03 6.86 -14.31
CA GLU A 16 -0.66 8.07 -14.77
C GLU A 16 -2.10 8.13 -14.27
N HIS A 17 -2.84 7.03 -14.33
CA HIS A 17 -4.21 7.01 -13.79
C HIS A 17 -4.23 7.22 -12.27
N ALA A 18 -3.26 6.67 -11.54
CA ALA A 18 -3.12 6.96 -10.12
C ALA A 18 -2.84 8.44 -9.83
N LYS A 19 -2.09 9.11 -10.70
CA LYS A 19 -1.79 10.55 -10.57
C LYS A 19 -3.08 11.36 -10.74
N GLU A 20 -3.83 11.08 -11.79
CA GLU A 20 -5.12 11.74 -12.06
C GLU A 20 -6.16 11.44 -10.97
N TRP A 21 -6.18 10.21 -10.46
CA TRP A 21 -7.05 9.83 -9.35
C TRP A 21 -6.68 10.58 -8.07
N CYS A 22 -5.38 10.71 -7.73
CA CYS A 22 -4.93 11.44 -6.54
C CYS A 22 -5.21 12.95 -6.63
N LYS A 23 -5.19 13.56 -7.83
CA LYS A 23 -5.62 14.96 -8.01
C LYS A 23 -7.07 15.18 -7.57
N LYS A 24 -7.95 14.20 -7.85
CA LYS A 24 -9.36 14.21 -7.44
C LYS A 24 -9.55 13.80 -5.96
N ASN A 25 -8.58 13.09 -5.39
CA ASN A 25 -8.59 12.55 -4.04
C ASN A 25 -7.42 13.10 -3.21
N PRO A 26 -7.45 14.39 -2.83
CA PRO A 26 -6.27 15.12 -2.33
C PRO A 26 -5.73 14.62 -0.98
N ALA A 27 -6.45 13.73 -0.28
CA ALA A 27 -5.96 13.08 0.94
C ALA A 27 -5.06 11.87 0.66
N TRP A 28 -4.93 11.46 -0.61
CA TRP A 28 -4.18 10.29 -1.03
C TRP A 28 -2.95 10.68 -1.85
N ARG A 29 -1.89 9.89 -1.74
CA ARG A 29 -0.65 10.04 -2.52
C ARG A 29 -0.22 8.69 -3.07
N ARG A 30 0.38 8.69 -4.26
CA ARG A 30 1.01 7.50 -4.83
C ARG A 30 2.25 7.16 -4.01
N ILE A 31 2.61 5.89 -3.95
CA ILE A 31 3.87 5.45 -3.35
C ILE A 31 5.08 6.21 -3.92
N CYS A 32 5.08 6.49 -5.23
CA CYS A 32 6.15 7.24 -5.90
C CYS A 32 6.21 8.74 -5.54
N ASP A 33 5.15 9.31 -4.95
CA ASP A 33 5.12 10.72 -4.52
C ASP A 33 5.50 10.88 -3.04
N ILE A 34 5.85 9.78 -2.37
CA ILE A 34 6.20 9.75 -0.95
C ILE A 34 7.72 9.51 -0.86
N PRO A 35 8.51 10.44 -0.28
CA PRO A 35 9.96 10.30 -0.18
C PRO A 35 10.39 9.05 0.59
N ASP A 36 9.72 8.80 1.71
CA ASP A 36 9.92 7.63 2.55
C ASP A 36 8.57 7.09 3.01
N HIS A 37 8.12 5.99 2.41
CA HIS A 37 6.86 5.34 2.78
C HIS A 37 7.01 4.45 4.02
N THR A 38 8.24 4.09 4.42
CA THR A 38 8.48 3.26 5.60
C THR A 38 8.14 4.01 6.89
N ALA A 39 8.12 5.35 6.85
CA ALA A 39 7.58 6.18 7.93
C ALA A 39 6.11 5.86 8.27
N PHE A 40 5.36 5.29 7.31
CA PHE A 40 3.99 4.84 7.52
C PHE A 40 3.90 3.40 7.99
N GLU A 41 4.98 2.63 8.08
CA GLU A 41 4.97 1.28 8.63
C GLU A 41 4.97 1.35 10.16
N LYS A 42 4.21 0.47 10.81
CA LYS A 42 4.29 0.29 12.26
C LYS A 42 5.70 -0.17 12.62
N THR A 43 6.23 0.32 13.73
CA THR A 43 7.44 -0.22 14.35
C THR A 43 7.10 -1.47 15.17
N TYR A 44 8.14 -2.17 15.60
CA TYR A 44 7.99 -3.34 16.48
C TYR A 44 7.26 -3.01 17.79
N ASP A 45 7.38 -1.79 18.30
CA ASP A 45 6.66 -1.38 19.51
C ASP A 45 5.21 -0.99 19.26
N GLU A 46 4.85 -0.71 18.01
CA GLU A 46 3.49 -0.34 17.60
C GLU A 46 2.64 -1.56 17.19
N ILE A 47 3.24 -2.75 17.03
CA ILE A 47 2.47 -3.98 16.79
C ILE A 47 1.80 -4.47 18.09
N PRO A 48 0.59 -5.08 18.00
CA PRO A 48 -0.12 -5.55 19.18
C PRO A 48 0.70 -6.51 20.03
N LYS A 49 0.65 -6.38 21.36
CA LYS A 49 1.40 -7.24 22.30
C LYS A 49 1.24 -8.74 22.02
N ARG A 50 0.05 -9.17 21.59
CA ARG A 50 -0.23 -10.57 21.24
C ARG A 50 0.58 -11.04 20.02
N GLU A 51 0.71 -10.19 19.01
CA GLU A 51 1.51 -10.48 17.81
C GLU A 51 3.01 -10.42 18.15
N ARG A 52 3.40 -9.41 18.92
CA ARG A 52 4.79 -9.20 19.35
C ARG A 52 5.34 -10.34 20.22
N ALA A 53 4.49 -10.97 21.04
CA ALA A 53 4.91 -12.04 21.94
C ALA A 53 5.59 -13.21 21.22
N TYR A 54 5.13 -13.58 20.03
CA TYR A 54 5.80 -14.61 19.22
C TYR A 54 7.22 -14.19 18.86
N TRP A 55 7.40 -12.94 18.42
CA TRP A 55 8.70 -12.42 18.03
C TRP A 55 9.62 -12.25 19.22
N ASP A 56 9.11 -11.79 20.37
CA ASP A 56 9.88 -11.63 21.62
C ASP A 56 10.57 -12.95 22.02
N GLU A 57 9.94 -14.10 21.76
CA GLU A 57 10.50 -15.44 22.02
C GLU A 57 11.36 -15.99 20.87
N ASN A 58 11.23 -15.43 19.66
CA ASN A 58 11.82 -15.95 18.42
C ASN A 58 12.78 -14.95 17.75
N GLY A 59 13.59 -14.24 18.56
CA GLY A 59 14.66 -13.35 18.07
C GLY A 59 14.31 -11.85 18.02
N GLY A 60 13.14 -11.48 18.50
CA GLY A 60 12.70 -10.10 18.73
C GLY A 60 12.52 -9.28 17.47
N GLU A 61 12.80 -7.98 17.60
CA GLU A 61 12.63 -7.00 16.53
C GLU A 61 13.41 -7.34 15.26
N SER A 62 14.62 -7.89 15.36
CA SER A 62 15.43 -8.20 14.18
C SER A 62 14.78 -9.27 13.30
N MET A 63 14.26 -10.35 13.92
CA MET A 63 13.56 -11.40 13.20
C MET A 63 12.20 -10.94 12.68
N TRP A 64 11.51 -10.08 13.42
CA TRP A 64 10.27 -9.46 12.92
C TRP A 64 10.52 -8.53 11.72
N ARG A 65 11.62 -7.78 11.69
CA ARG A 65 11.98 -6.94 10.53
C ARG A 65 12.31 -7.77 9.30
N GLU A 66 12.95 -8.92 9.49
CA GLU A 66 13.36 -9.79 8.38
C GLU A 66 12.19 -10.64 7.84
N TYR A 67 11.37 -11.21 8.73
CA TYR A 67 10.38 -12.24 8.38
C TYR A 67 8.94 -11.87 8.73
N GLY A 68 8.76 -10.82 9.52
CA GLY A 68 7.45 -10.32 9.90
C GLY A 68 6.78 -9.51 8.79
N SER A 69 5.58 -9.04 9.08
CA SER A 69 4.89 -8.06 8.27
C SER A 69 4.85 -6.75 9.03
N ALA A 70 5.27 -5.65 8.39
CA ALA A 70 5.16 -4.31 8.94
C ALA A 70 3.85 -3.68 8.41
N PRO A 71 2.71 -3.79 9.12
CA PRO A 71 1.46 -3.23 8.65
C PRO A 71 1.56 -1.70 8.59
N THR A 72 0.89 -1.09 7.62
CA THR A 72 0.84 0.37 7.48
C THR A 72 -0.06 1.00 8.57
N LYS A 73 0.34 2.16 9.08
CA LYS A 73 -0.36 3.04 10.04
C LYS A 73 -1.53 3.78 9.42
N VAL A 74 -1.47 4.04 8.11
CA VAL A 74 -2.50 4.75 7.36
C VAL A 74 -3.21 3.80 6.42
N PRO A 75 -4.49 4.08 6.05
CA PRO A 75 -5.17 3.34 5.01
C PRO A 75 -4.38 3.35 3.71
N THR A 76 -4.32 2.19 3.07
CA THR A 76 -3.70 1.99 1.76
C THR A 76 -4.75 1.49 0.76
N GLY A 77 -4.40 1.56 -0.52
CA GLY A 77 -5.21 1.01 -1.59
C GLY A 77 -4.42 0.95 -2.88
N PHE A 78 -5.08 0.55 -3.96
CA PHE A 78 -4.47 0.29 -5.25
C PHE A 78 -5.30 0.96 -6.35
N ILE A 79 -4.64 1.72 -7.22
CA ILE A 79 -5.25 2.20 -8.46
C ILE A 79 -4.83 1.25 -9.58
N SER A 80 -5.80 0.59 -10.21
CA SER A 80 -5.53 -0.30 -11.33
C SER A 80 -5.09 0.48 -12.57
N GLY A 81 -4.55 -0.24 -13.55
CA GLY A 81 -4.24 0.30 -14.86
C GLY A 81 -5.45 0.85 -15.62
N LYS A 82 -6.68 0.50 -15.21
CA LYS A 82 -7.94 1.10 -15.68
C LYS A 82 -8.31 2.41 -14.98
N GLY A 83 -7.66 2.73 -13.86
CA GLY A 83 -7.92 3.92 -13.05
C GLY A 83 -8.96 3.73 -11.94
N GLU A 84 -9.29 2.48 -11.62
CA GLU A 84 -10.24 2.14 -10.56
C GLU A 84 -9.50 1.95 -9.23
N PHE A 85 -10.14 2.36 -8.13
CA PHE A 85 -9.61 2.19 -6.77
C PHE A 85 -10.08 0.87 -6.15
N PHE A 86 -9.14 0.16 -5.54
CA PHE A 86 -9.36 -1.06 -4.80
C PHE A 86 -8.73 -0.97 -3.41
N GLU A 87 -9.45 -1.42 -2.39
CA GLU A 87 -8.96 -1.43 -1.00
C GLU A 87 -7.95 -2.56 -0.77
N SER A 88 -8.02 -3.62 -1.58
CA SER A 88 -7.14 -4.78 -1.48
C SER A 88 -6.55 -5.15 -2.84
N VAL A 89 -5.28 -5.54 -2.83
CA VAL A 89 -4.61 -6.15 -3.99
C VAL A 89 -5.37 -7.36 -4.53
N TYR A 90 -6.10 -8.08 -3.67
CA TYR A 90 -6.89 -9.25 -4.07
C TYR A 90 -8.14 -8.90 -4.88
N GLN A 91 -8.57 -7.64 -4.87
CA GLN A 91 -9.70 -7.17 -5.67
C GLN A 91 -9.27 -6.66 -7.05
N VAL A 92 -7.98 -6.36 -7.25
CA VAL A 92 -7.47 -5.91 -8.55
C VAL A 92 -7.59 -7.07 -9.56
N PRO A 93 -8.20 -6.84 -10.75
CA PRO A 93 -8.33 -7.86 -11.78
C PRO A 93 -6.98 -8.47 -12.19
N LEU A 94 -7.01 -9.71 -12.67
CA LEU A 94 -5.80 -10.36 -13.18
C LEU A 94 -5.23 -9.55 -14.34
N TYR A 95 -3.89 -9.47 -14.41
CA TYR A 95 -3.13 -8.78 -15.46
C TYR A 95 -3.27 -7.26 -15.53
N HIS A 96 -4.04 -6.65 -14.63
CA HIS A 96 -3.96 -5.21 -14.42
C HIS A 96 -2.70 -4.92 -13.61
N ASN A 97 -1.79 -4.14 -14.19
CA ASN A 97 -0.80 -3.44 -13.37
C ASN A 97 -1.53 -2.46 -12.43
N MET A 98 -0.90 -2.09 -11.33
CA MET A 98 -1.51 -1.25 -10.31
C MET A 98 -0.48 -0.36 -9.63
N MET A 99 -0.96 0.71 -9.01
CA MET A 99 -0.15 1.65 -8.24
C MET A 99 -0.69 1.75 -6.82
N MET A 100 0.16 1.53 -5.82
CA MET A 100 -0.23 1.68 -4.43
C MET A 100 -0.40 3.16 -4.06
N VAL A 101 -1.42 3.46 -3.27
CA VAL A 101 -1.71 4.79 -2.74
C VAL A 101 -1.89 4.75 -1.21
N PHE A 102 -1.48 5.83 -0.54
CA PHE A 102 -1.53 5.98 0.91
C PHE A 102 -2.40 7.19 1.27
N ARG A 103 -3.28 7.05 2.27
CA ARG A 103 -4.13 8.13 2.77
C ARG A 103 -3.40 8.96 3.82
N VAL A 104 -2.58 9.89 3.36
CA VAL A 104 -1.72 10.76 4.19
C VAL A 104 -2.40 12.05 4.69
N GLY A 105 -3.58 12.36 4.17
CA GLY A 105 -4.34 13.56 4.55
C GLY A 105 -4.14 14.75 3.59
N ARG A 106 -5.11 15.67 3.55
CA ARG A 106 -5.16 16.75 2.53
C ARG A 106 -4.01 17.74 2.61
N ARG A 107 -3.48 17.97 3.82
CA ARG A 107 -2.43 18.95 4.11
C ARG A 107 -1.04 18.33 4.19
N TRP A 108 -0.91 17.04 3.85
CA TRP A 108 0.39 16.37 3.88
C TRP A 108 1.34 17.04 2.89
N LYS A 109 2.54 17.32 3.40
CA LYS A 109 3.69 17.81 2.65
C LYS A 109 4.82 16.80 2.90
N PRO A 110 5.59 16.42 1.86
CA PRO A 110 6.78 15.61 2.00
C PRO A 110 7.84 16.31 2.86
#